data_AF-A0A8H3IVA0-F1
#
_entry.id   AF-A0A8H3IVA0-F1
#
_cell.length_a   1.000
_cell.length_b   1.000
_cell.length_c   1.000
_cell.angle_alpha   90.00
_cell.angle_beta   90.00
_cell.angle_gamma   90.00
#
_symmetry.space_group_name_H-M   'P 1'
#
loop_
_entity.id
_entity.type
_entity.pdbx_description
1 polymer ?
#
loop_
_entity_poly.entity_id
_entity_poly.type
_entity_poly.pdbx_seq_one_letter_code
_entity_poly.pdbx_strand_id
1 'polypeptide(L)'
;MSTVALEIGSQAKGAHGTYTIAEKLHRDNVWRGANTQTNTNVIVKTAPESLLRNERNMLTRFRDVPTLRRLLNEVQDPPLLLLEFEPAGQGC
;
A
#
# COMPACT_ATOMS: atom_id res chain seq x y z
N MET A 1 -16.62 9.74 -8.29
CA MET A 1 -15.75 8.55 -8.23
C MET A 1 -15.39 8.33 -6.78
N SER A 2 -15.97 7.31 -6.16
CA SER A 2 -15.93 7.13 -4.70
C SER A 2 -14.59 6.55 -4.27
N THR A 3 -13.84 7.27 -3.44
CA THR A 3 -12.73 6.73 -2.66
C THR A 3 -13.29 5.78 -1.61
N VAL A 4 -12.66 4.63 -1.40
CA VAL A 4 -13.08 3.71 -0.35
C VAL A 4 -12.69 4.26 1.02
N ALA A 5 -13.64 4.26 1.95
CA ALA A 5 -13.40 4.53 3.35
C ALA A 5 -12.75 3.29 3.99
N LEU A 6 -11.47 3.40 4.36
CA LEU A 6 -10.80 2.39 5.17
C LEU A 6 -11.09 2.62 6.66
N GLU A 7 -11.21 1.52 7.40
CA GLU A 7 -11.42 1.52 8.84
C GLU A 7 -10.22 0.92 9.57
N ILE A 8 -9.82 1.53 10.68
CA ILE A 8 -8.75 0.99 11.54
C ILE A 8 -9.19 -0.35 12.12
N GLY A 9 -8.29 -1.33 12.11
CA GLY A 9 -8.55 -2.71 12.56
C GLY A 9 -9.11 -3.62 11.47
N SER A 10 -9.59 -3.07 10.35
CA SER A 10 -10.03 -3.87 9.21
C SER A 10 -8.86 -4.59 8.54
N GLN A 11 -9.16 -5.65 7.79
CA GLN A 11 -8.18 -6.43 7.04
C GLN A 11 -8.37 -6.29 5.54
N ALA A 12 -7.27 -6.14 4.82
CA ALA A 12 -7.21 -6.18 3.37
C ALA A 12 -6.44 -7.43 2.92
N LYS A 13 -7.04 -8.22 2.04
CA LYS A 13 -6.44 -9.47 1.54
C LYS A 13 -5.99 -9.30 0.10
N GLY A 14 -4.68 -9.29 -0.13
CA GLY A 14 -4.08 -9.29 -1.45
C GLY A 14 -3.62 -10.70 -1.86
N ALA A 15 -3.07 -10.83 -3.06
CA ALA A 15 -2.59 -12.11 -3.57
C ALA A 15 -1.43 -12.70 -2.73
N HIS A 16 -0.57 -11.83 -2.19
CA HIS A 16 0.62 -12.21 -1.43
C HIS A 16 0.52 -12.02 0.09
N GLY A 17 -0.69 -11.88 0.66
CA GLY A 17 -0.86 -11.77 2.11
C GLY A 17 -2.10 -11.01 2.57
N THR A 18 -2.30 -10.98 3.88
CA THR A 18 -3.34 -10.20 4.55
C THR A 18 -2.70 -9.08 5.35
N TYR A 19 -3.33 -7.91 5.38
CA TYR A 19 -2.80 -6.71 6.01
C TYR A 19 -3.86 -6.07 6.90
N THR A 20 -3.51 -5.75 8.13
CA THR A 20 -4.37 -5.00 9.05
C THR A 20 -4.15 -3.50 8.83
N ILE A 21 -5.23 -2.73 8.65
CA ILE A 21 -5.19 -1.27 8.61
C ILE A 21 -4.98 -0.75 10.02
N ALA A 22 -3.93 0.03 10.26
CA ALA A 22 -3.53 0.42 11.62
C ALA A 22 -3.77 1.91 11.91
N GLU A 23 -3.34 2.80 11.02
CA GLU A 23 -3.30 4.24 11.31
C GLU A 23 -3.41 5.07 10.02
N LYS A 24 -4.08 6.22 10.08
CA LYS A 24 -4.13 7.18 8.96
C LYS A 24 -2.91 8.09 9.02
N LEU A 25 -2.04 8.05 8.01
CA LEU A 25 -0.80 8.82 7.99
C LEU A 25 -0.96 10.18 7.29
N HIS A 26 -1.77 10.25 6.24
CA HIS A 26 -1.99 11.49 5.51
C HIS A 26 -3.44 11.61 5.04
N ARG A 27 -3.95 12.86 5.10
CA ARG A 27 -5.33 13.31 4.88
C ARG A 27 -6.34 12.19 4.63
N ASP A 28 -6.40 11.62 3.42
CA ASP A 28 -7.46 10.66 3.04
C ASP A 28 -6.99 9.34 2.45
N ASN A 29 -5.74 9.28 1.99
CA ASN A 29 -5.35 8.29 0.98
C ASN A 29 -4.12 7.46 1.35
N VAL A 30 -3.48 7.76 2.47
CA VAL A 30 -2.26 7.08 2.90
C VAL A 30 -2.41 6.63 4.35
N TRP A 31 -2.26 5.34 4.54
CA TRP A 31 -2.44 4.66 5.80
C TRP A 31 -1.21 3.80 6.07
N ARG A 32 -0.95 3.56 7.36
CA ARG A 32 -0.06 2.51 7.81
C ARG A 32 -0.87 1.24 7.98
N GLY A 33 -0.33 0.13 7.51
CA GLY A 33 -0.82 -1.19 7.82
C GLY A 33 0.30 -2.10 8.31
N ALA A 34 -0.06 -3.33 8.67
CA ALA A 34 0.87 -4.38 9.02
C ALA A 34 0.51 -5.68 8.31
N ASN A 35 1.49 -6.35 7.72
CA ASN A 35 1.30 -7.70 7.18
C ASN A 35 1.06 -8.67 8.35
N THR A 36 -0.05 -9.41 8.33
CA THR A 36 -0.45 -10.28 9.45
C THR A 36 0.46 -11.49 9.64
N GLN A 37 1.21 -11.88 8.61
CA GLN A 37 2.11 -13.04 8.65
C GLN A 37 3.52 -12.65 9.12
N THR A 38 4.06 -11.55 8.61
CA THR A 38 5.44 -11.11 8.90
C THR A 38 5.51 -10.06 10.00
N ASN A 39 4.38 -9.49 10.40
CA ASN A 39 4.28 -8.37 11.34
C ASN A 39 5.10 -7.13 10.92
N THR A 40 5.36 -6.98 9.62
CA THR A 40 6.10 -5.84 9.06
C THR A 40 5.16 -4.72 8.67
N ASN A 41 5.58 -3.47 8.92
CA ASN A 41 4.83 -2.28 8.51
C ASN A 41 4.80 -2.15 6.98
N VAL A 42 3.68 -1.65 6.47
CA VAL A 42 3.48 -1.31 5.05
C VAL A 42 2.77 0.03 4.93
N ILE A 43 2.94 0.69 3.78
CA ILE A 43 2.04 1.79 3.37
C ILE A 43 0.87 1.20 2.62
N VAL A 44 -0.34 1.53 3.05
CA VAL A 44 -1.59 1.22 2.35
C VAL A 44 -2.07 2.50 1.68
N LYS A 45 -2.25 2.46 0.36
CA LYS A 45 -2.69 3.60 -0.42
C LYS A 45 -4.06 3.35 -1.06
N THR A 46 -4.96 4.30 -0.86
CA THR A 46 -6.27 4.36 -1.52
C THR A 46 -6.28 5.53 -2.50
N ALA A 47 -6.92 5.35 -3.65
CA ALA A 47 -7.22 6.42 -4.60
C ALA A 47 -8.30 5.90 -5.58
N PRO A 48 -8.88 6.76 -6.43
CA PRO A 48 -9.63 6.28 -7.58
C PRO A 48 -8.82 5.25 -8.39
N GLU A 49 -9.49 4.21 -8.88
CA GLU A 49 -8.86 3.06 -9.54
C GLU A 49 -7.93 3.46 -10.70
N SER A 50 -8.29 4.49 -11.46
CA SER A 50 -7.46 5.02 -12.55
C SER A 50 -6.11 5.56 -12.07
N LEU A 51 -6.07 6.19 -10.89
CA LEU A 51 -4.83 6.70 -10.29
C LEU A 51 -3.99 5.56 -9.71
N LEU A 52 -4.62 4.58 -9.05
CA LEU A 52 -3.93 3.39 -8.56
C LEU A 52 -3.32 2.59 -9.71
N ARG A 53 -4.06 2.43 -10.82
CA ARG A 53 -3.54 1.76 -12.02
C ARG A 53 -2.32 2.48 -12.59
N ASN A 54 -2.35 3.81 -12.67
CA ASN A 54 -1.22 4.61 -13.14
C ASN A 54 0.00 4.45 -12.22
N GLU A 55 -0.21 4.52 -10.91
CA GLU A 55 0.86 4.35 -9.92
C GLU A 55 1.45 2.94 -9.96
N ARG A 56 0.61 1.90 -9.99
CA ARG A 56 1.04 0.51 -10.15
C ARG A 56 1.92 0.31 -11.39
N ASN A 57 1.54 0.92 -12.52
CA ASN A 57 2.33 0.85 -13.75
C ASN A 57 3.70 1.54 -13.60
N MET A 58 3.75 2.71 -12.95
CA MET A 58 5.01 3.41 -12.67
C MET A 58 5.91 2.62 -11.72
N LEU A 59 5.37 2.14 -10.60
CA LEU A 59 6.12 1.36 -9.61
C LEU A 59 6.63 0.04 -10.19
N THR A 60 5.85 -0.60 -11.07
CA THR A 60 6.29 -1.80 -11.78
C THR A 60 7.43 -1.49 -12.76
N ARG A 61 7.32 -0.37 -13.50
CA ARG A 61 8.33 0.06 -14.47
C ARG A 61 9.66 0.45 -13.80
N PHE A 62 9.60 1.07 -12.62
CA PHE A 62 10.77 1.57 -11.89
C PHE A 62 11.09 0.73 -10.65
N ARG A 63 10.79 -0.57 -10.68
CA ARG A 63 10.95 -1.51 -9.54
C ARG A 63 12.37 -1.62 -8.99
N ASP A 64 13.38 -1.30 -9.80
CA ASP A 64 14.79 -1.42 -9.44
C ASP A 64 15.42 -0.07 -9.03
N VAL A 65 14.61 1.00 -8.90
CA VAL A 65 15.06 2.30 -8.41
C VAL A 65 15.03 2.30 -6.87
N PRO A 66 16.18 2.32 -6.16
CA PRO A 66 16.23 2.12 -4.70
C PRO A 66 15.50 3.19 -3.89
N THR A 67 15.40 4.41 -4.44
CA THR A 67 14.76 5.55 -3.78
C THR A 67 13.24 5.53 -3.88
N LEU A 68 12.67 4.66 -4.72
CA LEU A 68 11.22 4.48 -4.83
C LEU A 68 10.78 3.33 -3.93
N ARG A 69 9.70 3.56 -3.17
CA ARG A 69 9.04 2.48 -2.42
C ARG A 69 8.56 1.40 -3.38
N ARG A 70 8.86 0.15 -3.08
CA ARG A 70 8.43 -0.96 -3.94
C ARG A 70 6.97 -1.29 -3.70
N LEU A 71 6.30 -1.71 -4.78
CA LEU A 71 4.98 -2.33 -4.71
C LEU A 71 5.14 -3.75 -4.16
N LEU A 72 4.53 -4.03 -3.02
CA LEU A 72 4.53 -5.34 -2.37
C LEU A 72 3.33 -6.19 -2.82
N ASN A 73 2.16 -5.57 -2.94
CA ASN A 73 0.91 -6.26 -3.23
C ASN A 73 -0.17 -5.28 -3.71
N GLU A 74 -1.26 -5.82 -4.26
CA GLU A 74 -2.46 -5.08 -4.61
C GLU A 74 -3.71 -5.83 -4.11
N VAL A 75 -4.76 -5.08 -3.79
CA VAL A 75 -6.08 -5.59 -3.39
C VAL A 75 -7.09 -5.03 -4.38
N GLN A 76 -8.04 -5.86 -4.81
CA GLN A 76 -9.02 -5.45 -5.83
C GLN A 76 -10.29 -4.86 -5.22
N ASP A 77 -10.73 -5.36 -4.06
CA ASP A 77 -11.94 -4.91 -3.40
C ASP A 77 -11.73 -4.79 -1.87
N PRO A 78 -11.60 -3.56 -1.33
CA PRO A 78 -11.48 -2.32 -2.10
C PRO A 78 -10.15 -2.20 -2.84
N PRO A 79 -10.05 -1.37 -3.89
CA PRO A 79 -8.81 -1.21 -4.64
C PRO A 79 -7.75 -0.50 -3.78
N LEU A 80 -6.64 -1.20 -3.50
CA LEU A 80 -5.53 -0.72 -2.66
C LEU A 80 -4.18 -1.09 -3.27
N LEU A 81 -3.18 -0.24 -3.03
CA LEU A 81 -1.77 -0.59 -3.22
C LEU A 81 -1.07 -0.72 -1.87
N LEU A 82 -0.27 -1.77 -1.74
CA LEU A 82 0.53 -2.06 -0.55
C LEU A 82 2.00 -1.82 -0.92
N LEU A 83 2.63 -0.85 -0.29
CA LEU A 83 4.01 -0.43 -0.57
C LEU A 83 4.92 -0.68 0.64
N GLU A 84 6.22 -0.78 0.38
CA GLU A 84 7.23 -0.76 1.45
C GLU A 84 7.07 0.48 2.34
N PHE A 85 7.25 0.31 3.65
CA PHE A 85 7.18 1.41 4.60
C PHE A 85 8.37 2.37 4.42
N GLU A 86 9.58 1.81 4.51
CA GLU A 86 10.84 2.48 4.20
C GLU A 86 11.33 2.08 2.80
N PRO A 87 11.84 3.00 1.98
CA PRO A 87 12.46 2.64 0.71
C PRO A 87 13.74 1.84 0.94
N ALA A 88 13.96 0.83 0.08
CA ALA A 88 15.14 -0.03 0.11
C ALA A 88 16.43 0.77 -0.13
N GLY A 89 17.07 1.24 0.95
CA GLY A 89 18.29 2.04 0.87
C GLY A 89 18.45 3.10 1.97
N GLN A 90 17.44 3.29 2.84
CA GLN A 90 17.59 4.15 4.01
C GLN A 90 17.96 3.32 5.25
N GLY A 91 19.17 2.76 5.23
CA GLY A 91 19.87 2.37 6.45
C GLY A 91 20.95 3.42 6.69
N CYS A 92 20.76 4.26 7.72
CA CYS A 92 21.90 4.93 8.34
C CYS A 92 22.65 3.91 9.20
#